data_AF-A0A4S2RBC9-F1
#
_entry.id   AF-A0A4S2RBC9-F1
#
_cell.length_a   1.000
_cell.length_b   1.000
_cell.length_c   1.000
_cell.angle_alpha   90.00
_cell.angle_beta   90.00
_cell.angle_gamma   90.00
#
_symmetry.space_group_name_H-M   'P 1'
#
loop_
_entity.id
_entity.type
_entity.pdbx_description
1 polymer ?
#
loop_
_entity_poly.entity_id
_entity_poly.type
_entity_poly.pdbx_seq_one_letter_code
_entity_poly.pdbx_strand_id
1 'polypeptide(L)'
;MSADVLPLDVILGPATAAAVLQQHADAIAHADHLPPSTALRLACERGTDGDPLLLAAPGQIWSLRPDVALDDAPARRLAVHQRLAAPPRVRVTSLDDDTDGQADELLIEVLEMYRLDSWTPVDALLEGGTR
;
A
#
# COMPACT_ATOMS: atom_id res chain seq x y z
N MET A 1 -19.63 0.96 10.82
CA MET A 1 -19.79 0.55 9.40
C MET A 1 -18.40 0.61 8.82
N SER A 2 -17.75 -0.53 8.65
CA SER A 2 -16.36 -0.58 8.18
C SER A 2 -16.27 0.11 6.84
N ALA A 3 -15.44 1.15 6.73
CA ALA A 3 -15.14 1.76 5.46
C ALA A 3 -14.58 0.66 4.55
N ASP A 4 -15.25 0.41 3.44
CA ASP A 4 -15.03 -0.75 2.58
C ASP A 4 -13.56 -0.76 2.09
N VAL A 5 -12.74 -1.64 2.66
CA VAL A 5 -11.38 -1.92 2.20
C VAL A 5 -11.52 -2.94 1.08
N LEU A 6 -11.04 -2.59 -0.11
CA LEU A 6 -11.09 -3.51 -1.23
C LEU A 6 -10.10 -4.67 -0.97
N PRO A 7 -10.55 -5.93 -1.11
CA PRO A 7 -9.65 -7.07 -1.01
C PRO A 7 -8.48 -6.97 -2.00
N LEU A 8 -7.29 -7.36 -1.57
CA LEU A 8 -6.08 -7.21 -2.38
C LEU A 8 -6.15 -8.02 -3.69
N ASP A 9 -6.84 -9.15 -3.68
CA ASP A 9 -7.09 -9.98 -4.87
C ASP A 9 -8.06 -9.32 -5.87
N VAL A 10 -8.91 -8.40 -5.43
CA VAL A 10 -9.72 -7.55 -6.32
C VAL A 10 -8.86 -6.46 -6.96
N ILE A 11 -7.90 -5.91 -6.22
CA ILE A 11 -7.01 -4.83 -6.70
C ILE A 11 -5.95 -5.36 -7.67
N LEU A 12 -5.26 -6.44 -7.30
CA LEU A 12 -4.10 -6.97 -8.03
C LEU A 12 -4.41 -8.20 -8.90
N GLY A 13 -5.58 -8.81 -8.70
CA GLY A 13 -5.85 -10.17 -9.13
C GLY A 13 -5.32 -11.22 -8.13
N PRO A 14 -5.94 -12.41 -8.06
CA PRO A 14 -5.69 -13.38 -7.00
C PRO A 14 -4.26 -13.94 -6.99
N ALA A 15 -3.67 -14.19 -8.16
CA ALA A 15 -2.30 -14.73 -8.26
C ALA A 15 -1.25 -13.72 -7.76
N THR A 16 -1.37 -12.46 -8.20
CA THR A 16 -0.46 -11.38 -7.80
C THR A 16 -0.62 -11.06 -6.32
N ALA A 17 -1.87 -10.98 -5.82
CA ALA A 17 -2.12 -10.76 -4.40
C ALA A 17 -1.51 -11.87 -3.53
N ALA A 18 -1.66 -13.14 -3.92
CA ALA A 18 -1.05 -14.26 -3.21
C ALA A 18 0.48 -14.18 -3.21
N ALA A 19 1.10 -13.82 -4.34
CA ALA A 19 2.55 -13.66 -4.42
C ALA A 19 3.06 -12.54 -3.51
N VAL A 20 2.38 -11.39 -3.48
CA VAL A 20 2.69 -10.26 -2.60
C VAL A 20 2.58 -10.68 -1.13
N LEU A 21 1.48 -11.33 -0.73
CA LEU A 21 1.29 -11.80 0.64
C LEU A 21 2.34 -12.84 1.05
N GLN A 22 2.73 -13.74 0.14
CA GLN A 22 3.78 -14.71 0.40
C GLN A 22 5.15 -14.04 0.59
N GLN A 23 5.49 -13.06 -0.25
CA GLN A 23 6.73 -12.29 -0.10
C GLN A 23 6.80 -11.57 1.25
N HIS A 24 5.69 -10.97 1.69
CA HIS A 24 5.62 -10.36 3.01
C HIS A 24 5.70 -11.39 4.14
N ALA A 25 5.04 -12.54 3.98
CA ALA A 25 5.13 -13.64 4.94
C ALA A 25 6.57 -14.12 5.11
N ASP A 26 7.32 -14.28 4.01
CA ASP A 26 8.72 -14.69 4.05
C ASP A 26 9.59 -13.64 4.77
N ALA A 27 9.34 -12.36 4.53
CA ALA A 27 10.02 -11.26 5.21
C ALA A 27 9.73 -11.24 6.72
N ILE A 28 8.47 -11.40 7.12
CA ILE A 28 8.04 -11.49 8.53
C ILE A 28 8.67 -12.72 9.20
N ALA A 29 8.61 -13.89 8.56
CA ALA A 29 9.20 -15.12 9.08
C ALA A 29 10.71 -14.96 9.32
N HIS A 30 11.40 -14.31 8.39
CA HIS A 30 12.83 -14.06 8.50
C HIS A 30 13.17 -13.08 9.62
N ALA A 31 12.49 -11.92 9.67
CA ALA A 31 12.79 -10.87 10.64
C ALA A 31 12.43 -11.26 12.08
N ASP A 32 11.28 -11.91 12.26
CA ASP A 32 10.72 -12.21 13.58
C ASP A 32 10.98 -13.67 14.01
N HIS A 33 11.72 -14.44 13.20
CA HIS A 33 11.98 -15.87 13.42
C HIS A 33 10.70 -16.70 13.66
N LEU A 34 9.63 -16.36 12.95
CA LEU A 34 8.33 -17.02 13.09
C LEU A 34 8.21 -18.26 12.19
N PRO A 35 7.40 -19.27 12.57
CA PRO A 35 7.04 -20.35 11.68
C PRO A 35 6.34 -19.81 10.41
N PRO A 36 6.58 -20.41 9.22
CA PRO A 36 6.01 -19.92 7.95
C PRO A 36 4.49 -19.78 7.97
N SER A 37 3.77 -20.72 8.59
CA SER A 37 2.31 -20.67 8.69
C SER A 37 1.81 -19.50 9.55
N THR A 38 2.54 -19.16 10.61
CA THR A 38 2.22 -18.00 11.46
C THR A 38 2.48 -16.70 10.71
N ALA A 39 3.60 -16.60 10.00
CA ALA A 39 3.94 -15.41 9.23
C ALA A 39 2.96 -15.18 8.06
N LEU A 40 2.57 -16.25 7.36
CA LEU A 40 1.55 -16.16 6.30
C LEU A 40 0.20 -15.70 6.85
N ARG A 41 -0.23 -16.24 7.99
CA ARG A 41 -1.46 -15.79 8.64
C ARG A 41 -1.40 -14.30 9.00
N LEU A 42 -0.29 -13.84 9.58
CA LEU A 42 -0.10 -12.42 9.90
C LEU A 42 -0.10 -11.53 8.65
N ALA A 43 0.55 -11.95 7.57
CA ALA A 43 0.55 -11.23 6.31
C ALA A 43 -0.87 -11.13 5.73
N CYS A 44 -1.64 -12.22 5.74
CA CYS A 44 -3.03 -12.22 5.28
C CYS A 44 -3.94 -11.34 6.15
N GLU A 45 -3.82 -11.42 7.48
CA GLU A 45 -4.59 -10.59 8.42
C GLU A 45 -4.32 -9.10 8.15
N ARG A 46 -3.04 -8.69 8.19
CA ARG A 46 -2.64 -7.30 7.96
C ARG A 46 -2.94 -6.81 6.54
N GLY A 47 -2.80 -7.66 5.54
CA GLY A 47 -3.11 -7.33 4.15
C GLY A 47 -4.62 -7.11 3.94
N THR A 48 -5.45 -7.92 4.61
CA THR A 48 -6.91 -7.76 4.60
C THR A 48 -7.34 -6.49 5.31
N ASP A 49 -6.67 -6.14 6.41
CA ASP A 49 -6.93 -4.92 7.17
C ASP A 49 -6.40 -3.64 6.47
N GLY A 50 -5.68 -3.78 5.35
CA GLY A 50 -5.10 -2.65 4.63
C GLY A 50 -3.92 -2.00 5.34
N ASP A 51 -3.20 -2.73 6.20
CA ASP A 51 -2.10 -2.23 7.03
C ASP A 51 -1.00 -1.55 6.16
N PRO A 52 -0.79 -0.24 6.30
CA PRO A 52 0.23 0.47 5.53
C PRO A 52 1.66 -0.02 5.78
N LEU A 53 1.98 -0.47 6.99
CA LEU A 53 3.30 -1.02 7.30
C LEU A 53 3.57 -2.32 6.53
N LEU A 54 2.53 -3.10 6.25
CA LEU A 54 2.65 -4.23 5.36
C LEU A 54 2.71 -3.75 3.90
N LEU A 55 1.69 -3.01 3.47
CA LEU A 55 1.36 -2.85 2.06
C LEU A 55 2.12 -1.73 1.35
N ALA A 56 2.48 -0.63 2.01
CA ALA A 56 2.95 0.58 1.33
C ALA A 56 4.09 0.24 0.34
N ALA A 57 3.83 0.45 -0.94
CA ALA A 57 4.73 0.09 -2.02
C ALA A 57 4.57 1.05 -3.20
N PRO A 58 5.62 1.23 -4.03
CA PRO A 58 5.53 2.02 -5.25
C PRO A 58 4.41 1.56 -6.19
N GLY A 59 3.79 2.52 -6.87
CA GLY A 59 2.72 2.28 -7.85
C GLY A 59 1.33 2.11 -7.24
N GLN A 60 1.20 2.32 -5.93
CA GLN A 60 -0.09 2.31 -5.24
C GLN A 60 -0.76 3.68 -5.28
N ILE A 61 -2.09 3.67 -5.38
CA ILE A 61 -2.94 4.83 -5.15
C ILE A 61 -3.79 4.54 -3.91
N TRP A 62 -3.76 5.48 -2.98
CA TRP A 62 -4.49 5.45 -1.72
C TRP A 62 -5.53 6.55 -1.71
N SER A 63 -6.79 6.20 -1.44
CA SER A 63 -7.92 7.12 -1.36
C SER A 63 -8.29 7.38 0.10
N LEU A 64 -8.52 8.64 0.45
CA LEU A 64 -8.92 9.05 1.79
C LEU A 64 -10.21 8.33 2.15
N ARG A 65 -10.25 7.75 3.35
CA ARG A 65 -11.46 7.05 3.79
C ARG A 65 -12.61 8.05 3.99
N PRO A 66 -13.86 7.64 3.74
CA PRO A 66 -15.02 8.54 3.85
C PRO A 66 -15.31 8.99 5.29
N ASP A 67 -14.74 8.31 6.30
CA ASP A 67 -14.89 8.65 7.72
C ASP A 67 -13.81 9.60 8.25
N VAL A 68 -12.82 9.98 7.43
CA VAL A 68 -11.78 10.95 7.78
C VAL A 68 -12.11 12.32 7.17
N ALA A 69 -12.02 13.38 7.96
CA ALA A 69 -12.22 14.73 7.47
C ALA A 69 -11.04 15.17 6.60
N LEU A 70 -11.32 15.86 5.49
CA LEU A 70 -10.27 16.35 4.60
C LEU A 70 -9.30 17.32 5.30
N ASP A 71 -9.77 18.09 6.27
CA ASP A 71 -8.93 19.05 7.02
C ASP A 71 -7.87 18.36 7.89
N ASP A 72 -8.04 17.07 8.19
CA ASP A 72 -7.10 16.25 8.96
C ASP A 72 -6.11 15.48 8.06
N ALA A 73 -6.27 15.55 6.74
CA ALA A 73 -5.52 14.77 5.77
C ALA A 73 -4.82 15.66 4.73
N PRO A 74 -3.66 15.24 4.21
CA PRO A 74 -2.91 16.05 3.24
C PRO A 74 -3.60 16.19 1.87
N ALA A 75 -4.33 15.17 1.43
CA ALA A 75 -5.05 15.14 0.14
C ALA A 75 -6.17 14.10 0.14
N ARG A 76 -7.04 14.09 -0.89
CA ARG A 76 -8.05 13.01 -1.02
C ARG A 76 -7.44 11.75 -1.62
N ARG A 77 -6.41 11.85 -2.47
CA ARG A 77 -5.75 10.73 -3.12
C ARG A 77 -4.24 10.94 -3.16
N LEU A 78 -3.51 9.90 -2.76
CA LEU A 78 -2.05 9.88 -2.74
C LEU A 78 -1.54 8.76 -3.64
N ALA A 79 -0.64 9.09 -4.57
CA ALA A 79 0.14 8.09 -5.31
C ALA A 79 1.48 7.85 -4.61
N VAL A 80 1.79 6.60 -4.26
CA VAL A 80 3.05 6.21 -3.63
C VAL A 80 4.10 5.94 -4.69
N HIS A 81 5.21 6.68 -4.63
CA HIS A 81 6.35 6.53 -5.55
C HIS A 81 7.48 5.73 -4.94
N GLN A 82 7.67 5.85 -3.62
CA GLN A 82 8.78 5.21 -2.93
C GLN A 82 8.44 4.95 -1.47
N ARG A 83 8.85 3.80 -0.95
CA ARG A 83 8.92 3.53 0.48
C ARG A 83 10.33 3.80 0.99
N LEU A 84 10.44 4.63 2.01
CA LEU A 84 11.69 4.98 2.67
C LEU A 84 11.79 4.24 4.01
N ALA A 85 13.02 3.85 4.36
CA ALA A 85 13.30 3.16 5.61
C ALA A 85 13.92 4.13 6.64
N ALA A 86 13.56 3.94 7.92
CA ALA A 86 14.16 4.58 9.10
C ALA A 86 14.12 6.14 9.16
N PRO A 87 13.02 6.74 9.66
CA PRO A 87 11.77 6.10 10.08
C PRO A 87 10.91 5.69 8.87
N PRO A 88 9.96 4.75 9.03
CA PRO A 88 9.03 4.38 7.97
C PRO A 88 8.32 5.59 7.37
N ARG A 89 8.59 5.87 6.10
CA ARG A 89 8.04 7.01 5.36
C ARG A 89 7.67 6.59 3.93
N VAL A 90 6.82 7.38 3.31
CA VAL A 90 6.46 7.24 1.89
C VAL A 90 6.65 8.57 1.18
N ARG A 91 7.21 8.50 -0.02
CA ARG A 91 7.24 9.62 -0.95
C ARG A 91 6.00 9.55 -1.84
N VAL A 92 5.17 10.57 -1.80
CA VAL A 92 3.85 10.58 -2.44
C VAL A 92 3.61 11.85 -3.25
N THR A 93 2.70 11.80 -4.22
CA THR A 93 2.12 13.00 -4.83
C THR A 93 0.61 13.02 -4.59
N SER A 94 0.07 14.21 -4.28
CA SER A 94 -1.37 14.47 -4.35
C SER A 94 -1.85 14.29 -5.79
N LEU A 95 -2.96 13.58 -5.98
CA LEU A 95 -3.61 13.43 -7.29
C LEU A 95 -4.79 14.39 -7.49
N ASP A 96 -5.07 15.25 -6.50
CA ASP A 96 -6.21 16.16 -6.52
C ASP A 96 -5.81 17.62 -6.76
N ASP A 97 -4.54 17.95 -6.55
CA ASP A 97 -4.03 19.29 -6.80
C ASP A 97 -3.45 19.41 -8.21
N ASP A 98 -3.79 20.51 -8.90
CA ASP A 98 -3.19 20.89 -10.19
C ASP A 98 -1.73 21.39 -10.05
N THR A 99 -1.16 21.34 -8.84
CA THR A 99 0.26 21.66 -8.59
C THR A 99 1.17 20.53 -9.04
N ASP A 100 1.37 20.44 -10.36
CA ASP A 100 2.52 19.92 -11.11
C ASP A 100 3.43 18.87 -10.43
N GLY A 101 2.84 17.84 -9.82
CA GLY A 101 3.56 16.66 -9.35
C GLY A 101 4.60 16.89 -8.25
N GLN A 102 4.43 17.90 -7.38
CA GLN A 102 5.32 18.03 -6.23
C GLN A 102 5.18 16.81 -5.33
N ALA A 103 6.28 16.10 -5.12
CA ALA A 103 6.30 14.91 -4.29
C ALA A 103 6.71 15.27 -2.85
N ASP A 104 5.88 14.88 -1.89
CA ASP A 104 6.10 15.09 -0.47
C ASP A 104 6.52 13.80 0.23
N GLU A 105 7.25 13.94 1.33
CA GLU A 105 7.60 12.82 2.21
C GLU A 105 6.70 12.82 3.44
N LEU A 106 5.92 11.77 3.60
CA LEU A 106 4.99 11.60 4.71
C LEU A 106 5.41 10.41 5.57
N LEU A 107 5.05 10.46 6.85
CA LEU A 107 5.10 9.30 7.73
C LEU A 107 4.16 8.20 7.19
N ILE A 108 4.56 6.93 7.29
CA ILE A 108 3.76 5.83 6.74
C ILE A 108 2.40 5.72 7.41
N GLU A 109 2.32 6.12 8.68
CA GLU A 109 1.11 6.14 9.51
C GLU A 109 0.04 7.08 8.94
N VAL A 110 0.41 8.07 8.11
CA VAL A 110 -0.56 8.91 7.41
C VAL A 110 -1.50 8.06 6.55
N LEU A 111 -1.01 6.96 5.99
CA LEU A 111 -1.82 6.06 5.16
C LEU A 111 -2.90 5.29 5.96
N GLU A 112 -2.87 5.30 7.30
CA GLU A 112 -3.95 4.71 8.12
C GLU A 112 -5.28 5.46 7.94
N MET A 113 -5.22 6.73 7.54
CA MET A 113 -6.39 7.54 7.17
C MET A 113 -6.95 7.19 5.79
N TYR A 114 -6.20 6.43 5.01
CA TYR A 114 -6.51 6.07 3.63
C TYR A 114 -6.87 4.59 3.52
N ARG A 115 -7.43 4.23 2.37
CA ARG A 115 -7.56 2.84 1.93
C ARG A 115 -6.84 2.67 0.61
N LEU A 116 -6.26 1.51 0.40
CA LEU A 116 -5.68 1.17 -0.90
C LEU A 116 -6.81 1.09 -1.94
N ASP A 117 -6.68 1.86 -3.00
CA ASP A 117 -7.70 2.03 -4.04
C ASP A 117 -7.31 1.28 -5.31
N SER A 118 -6.06 1.44 -5.73
CA SER A 118 -5.48 0.68 -6.83
C SER A 118 -3.99 0.46 -6.66
N TRP A 119 -3.45 -0.53 -7.35
CA TRP A 119 -2.02 -0.80 -7.35
C TRP A 119 -1.59 -1.30 -8.73
N THR A 120 -0.70 -0.55 -9.36
CA THR A 120 0.03 -0.95 -10.57
C THR A 120 1.46 -1.26 -10.17
N PRO A 121 1.83 -2.54 -9.96
CA PRO A 121 3.20 -2.91 -9.62
C PRO A 121 4.18 -2.41 -10.70
N VAL A 122 5.33 -1.90 -10.27
CA VAL A 122 6.36 -1.37 -11.20
C VAL A 122 6.82 -2.45 -12.18
N ASP A 123 6.85 -3.72 -11.76
CA ASP A 123 7.22 -4.84 -12.63
C ASP A 123 6.26 -5.02 -13.81
N ALA A 124 4.95 -4.78 -13.60
CA ALA A 124 3.94 -4.87 -14.65
C ALA A 124 4.10 -3.78 -15.74
N LEU A 125 4.74 -2.66 -15.42
CA LEU A 125 5.05 -1.60 -16.39
C LEU A 125 6.27 -1.94 -17.25
N LEU A 126 7.19 -2.77 -16.75
CA LEU A 126 8.39 -3.20 -17.47
C LEU A 126 8.11 -4.37 -18.44
N GLU A 127 7.13 -5.23 -18.13
CA GLU A 127 6.72 -6.34 -19.02
C GLU A 127 5.97 -5.88 -20.28
N GLY A 128 5.51 -4.62 -20.33
CA GLY A 128 4.89 -4.02 -21.52
C GLY A 128 5.86 -3.55 -22.62
N GLY A 129 7.18 -3.68 -22.40
CA GLY A 129 8.24 -3.19 -23.29
C GLY A 129 8.68 -4.13 -24.41
N THR A 130 8.03 -5.28 -24.59
CA THR A 130 8.32 -6.22 -25.69
C THR A 130 7.05 -6.65 -26.41
N ARG A 131 6.62 -5.84 -27.38
CA ARG A 131 5.93 -6.34 -28.58
C ARG A 131 6.28 -5.52 -29.80
#